data_AF-A0A6C0J9B4-F1
#
_entry.id   AF-A0A6C0J9B4-F1
#
_cell.length_a   1.000
_cell.length_b   1.000
_cell.length_c   1.000
_cell.angle_alpha   90.00
_cell.angle_beta   90.00
_cell.angle_gamma   90.00
#
_symmetry.space_group_name_H-M   'P 1'
#
loop_
_entity.id
_entity.type
_entity.pdbx_description
1 polymer ?
#
loop_
_entity_poly.entity_id
_entity_poly.type
_entity_poly.pdbx_seq_one_letter_code
_entity_poly.pdbx_strand_id
1 'polypeptide(L)'
;MIYNELLPASGTIQRNHKLRVGYYHQHTCDVLPDNITPISYLMSYSDDDLTTEQARAYLGKIGVPSKAHCHEIKTLSGGQKARVALIGTIIKNPHVLLLDEPTNHLDSETINVLESALNSFKGSIIMITHNLSFIENLNTCIYQLINGKLEKTSYDEYYELIATGM
;
A
#
# COMPACT_ATOMS: atom_id res chain seq x y z
N MET A 1 3.69 7.08 -14.88
CA MET A 1 3.79 8.57 -14.88
C MET A 1 3.90 9.16 -13.47
N ILE A 2 3.02 8.80 -12.52
CA ILE A 2 3.02 9.39 -11.15
C ILE A 2 4.29 9.04 -10.34
N TYR A 3 4.95 7.92 -10.64
CA TYR A 3 6.20 7.50 -9.99
C TYR A 3 7.46 7.69 -10.87
N ASN A 4 7.44 8.61 -11.85
CA ASN A 4 8.59 8.95 -12.72
C ASN A 4 9.10 7.89 -13.70
N GLU A 5 8.43 6.75 -13.86
CA GLU A 5 8.84 5.75 -14.84
C GLU A 5 8.48 6.11 -16.29
N LEU A 6 7.63 7.11 -16.50
CA LEU A 6 7.17 7.54 -17.82
C LEU A 6 7.00 9.06 -17.86
N LEU A 7 7.50 9.67 -18.94
CA LEU A 7 7.26 11.08 -19.28
C LEU A 7 5.88 11.24 -19.93
N PRO A 8 5.17 12.36 -19.66
CA PRO A 8 3.91 12.63 -20.31
C PRO A 8 4.14 12.92 -21.80
N ALA A 9 3.26 12.40 -22.68
CA ALA A 9 3.30 12.73 -24.10
C ALA A 9 2.96 14.20 -24.37
N SER A 10 2.15 14.81 -23.50
CA SER A 10 1.81 16.24 -23.51
C SER A 10 1.43 16.71 -22.10
N GLY A 11 1.49 18.03 -21.85
CA GLY A 11 1.24 18.63 -20.54
C GLY A 11 2.48 18.65 -19.62
N THR A 12 2.28 19.02 -18.35
CA THR A 12 3.35 19.19 -17.37
C THR A 12 3.05 18.47 -16.06
N ILE A 13 4.06 17.84 -15.47
CA ILE A 13 3.99 17.26 -14.14
C ILE A 13 4.73 18.19 -13.19
N GLN A 14 4.03 18.75 -12.20
CA GLN A 14 4.63 19.56 -11.14
C GLN A 14 4.52 18.83 -9.80
N ARG A 15 5.63 18.76 -9.05
CA ARG A 15 5.68 18.13 -7.74
C ARG A 15 6.48 18.99 -6.78
N ASN A 16 6.14 18.93 -5.50
CA ASN A 16 6.96 19.52 -4.46
C ASN A 16 8.27 18.70 -4.32
N HIS A 17 9.42 19.36 -4.24
CA HIS A 17 10.72 18.71 -4.10
C HIS A 17 10.87 17.92 -2.78
N LYS A 18 10.09 18.26 -1.74
CA LYS A 18 10.08 17.53 -0.47
C LYS A 18 9.08 16.36 -0.46
N LEU A 19 8.38 16.11 -1.57
CA LEU A 19 7.35 15.07 -1.64
C LEU A 19 7.98 13.68 -1.54
N ARG A 20 7.91 13.08 -0.35
CA ARG A 20 8.07 11.63 -0.14
C ARG A 20 6.86 10.87 -0.67
N VAL A 21 7.09 9.91 -1.55
CA VAL A 21 6.07 9.00 -2.11
C VAL A 21 6.41 7.58 -1.68
N GLY A 22 5.45 6.89 -1.09
CA GLY A 22 5.53 5.45 -0.84
C GLY A 22 4.84 4.73 -1.97
N TYR A 23 5.48 3.73 -2.58
CA TYR A 23 4.87 2.91 -3.63
C TYR A 23 4.82 1.45 -3.17
N TYR A 24 3.64 0.84 -3.30
CA TYR A 24 3.41 -0.57 -3.09
C TYR A 24 2.73 -1.15 -4.32
N HIS A 25 3.35 -2.17 -4.90
CA HIS A 25 2.88 -2.93 -6.05
C HIS A 25 3.13 -4.43 -5.83
N GLN A 26 2.56 -5.27 -6.68
CA GLN A 26 2.60 -6.73 -6.52
C GLN A 26 4.01 -7.34 -6.37
N HIS A 27 5.04 -6.73 -6.98
CA HIS A 27 6.43 -7.19 -6.88
C HIS A 27 7.21 -6.59 -5.70
N THR A 28 6.61 -5.74 -4.87
CA THR A 28 7.31 -5.10 -3.73
C THR A 28 7.82 -6.14 -2.72
N CYS A 29 7.11 -7.27 -2.59
CA CYS A 29 7.53 -8.37 -1.72
C CYS A 29 8.77 -9.11 -2.25
N ASP A 30 9.02 -9.08 -3.56
CA ASP A 30 10.18 -9.71 -4.21
C ASP A 30 11.47 -8.93 -3.96
N VAL A 31 11.35 -7.62 -3.68
CA VAL A 31 12.49 -6.72 -3.44
C VAL A 31 12.89 -6.63 -1.96
N LEU A 32 12.22 -7.39 -1.09
CA LEU A 32 12.56 -7.39 0.33
C LEU A 32 13.93 -8.03 0.57
N PRO A 33 14.75 -7.46 1.47
CA PRO A 33 16.04 -8.04 1.82
C PRO A 33 15.88 -9.37 2.57
N ASP A 34 16.43 -10.44 1.99
CA ASP A 34 16.22 -11.80 2.48
C ASP A 34 16.87 -12.12 3.83
N ASN A 35 18.07 -11.56 4.09
CA ASN A 35 18.93 -11.96 5.21
C ASN A 35 18.81 -11.04 6.44
N ILE A 36 17.73 -10.27 6.56
CA ILE A 36 17.46 -9.47 7.76
C ILE A 36 16.10 -9.84 8.34
N THR A 37 15.88 -9.48 9.61
CA THR A 37 14.58 -9.70 10.26
C THR A 37 13.59 -8.58 9.88
N PRO A 38 12.27 -8.83 9.93
CA PRO A 38 11.26 -7.78 9.76
C PRO A 38 11.45 -6.59 10.71
N ILE A 39 11.86 -6.83 11.95
CA ILE A 39 12.16 -5.75 12.90
C ILE A 39 13.32 -4.90 12.38
N SER A 40 14.44 -5.53 12.01
CA SER A 40 15.62 -4.83 11.48
C SER A 40 15.28 -4.06 10.19
N TYR A 41 14.43 -4.64 9.34
CA TYR A 41 13.94 -3.99 8.13
C TYR A 41 13.11 -2.74 8.41
N LEU A 42 12.25 -2.76 9.44
CA LEU A 42 11.47 -1.57 9.80
C LEU A 42 12.33 -0.49 10.45
N MET A 43 13.25 -0.90 11.31
CA MET A 43 14.16 0.02 12.00
C MET A 43 15.14 0.71 11.04
N SER A 44 15.45 0.12 9.88
CA SER A 44 16.35 0.75 8.90
C SER A 44 15.74 1.96 8.17
N TYR A 45 14.43 2.19 8.29
CA TYR A 45 13.75 3.32 7.65
C TYR A 45 13.44 4.48 8.59
N SER A 46 13.64 4.29 9.88
CA SER A 46 13.51 5.33 10.90
C SER A 46 14.91 5.72 11.34
N ASP A 47 15.24 7.00 11.24
CA ASP A 47 16.47 7.57 11.82
C ASP A 47 16.35 7.60 13.36
N ASP A 48 16.34 6.42 13.99
CA ASP A 48 16.30 6.15 15.44
C ASP A 48 14.99 6.47 16.21
N ASP A 49 13.94 6.95 15.55
CA ASP A 49 12.64 7.21 16.21
C ASP A 49 11.82 5.94 16.54
N LEU A 50 12.09 4.81 15.86
CA LEU A 50 11.30 3.58 16.01
C LEU A 50 11.97 2.60 16.97
N THR A 51 11.34 2.34 18.12
CA THR A 51 11.81 1.31 19.05
C THR A 51 11.48 -0.09 18.55
N THR A 52 12.21 -1.09 19.06
CA THR A 52 11.90 -2.50 18.77
C THR A 52 10.49 -2.90 19.21
N GLU A 53 9.99 -2.38 20.34
CA GLU A 53 8.60 -2.62 20.76
C GLU A 53 7.60 -2.03 19.78
N GLN A 54 7.84 -0.83 19.26
CA GLN A 54 6.99 -0.21 18.26
C GLN A 54 7.00 -0.99 16.95
N ALA A 55 8.18 -1.43 16.47
CA ALA A 55 8.31 -2.27 15.28
C ALA A 55 7.51 -3.59 15.43
N ARG A 56 7.61 -4.25 16.59
CA ARG A 56 6.80 -5.44 16.92
C ARG A 56 5.31 -5.13 16.95
N ALA A 57 4.92 -3.99 17.51
CA ALA A 57 3.52 -3.57 17.55
C ALA A 57 2.96 -3.33 16.15
N TYR A 58 3.73 -2.71 15.24
CA TYR A 58 3.32 -2.53 13.85
C TYR A 58 3.19 -3.85 13.09
N LEU A 59 4.19 -4.75 13.24
CA LEU A 59 4.16 -6.08 12.64
C LEU A 59 2.99 -6.92 13.18
N GLY A 60 2.74 -6.86 14.48
CA GLY A 60 1.62 -7.53 15.14
C GLY A 60 0.27 -6.99 14.69
N LYS A 61 0.14 -5.66 14.56
CA LYS A 61 -1.08 -5.03 14.03
C LYS A 61 -1.43 -5.58 12.66
N ILE A 62 -0.45 -5.68 11.75
CA ILE A 62 -0.63 -6.20 10.38
C ILE A 62 -0.67 -7.73 10.28
N GLY A 63 -0.84 -8.41 11.41
CA GLY A 63 -1.03 -9.85 11.48
C GLY A 63 0.24 -10.68 11.24
N VAL A 64 1.43 -10.09 11.25
CA VAL A 64 2.67 -10.88 11.18
C VAL A 64 2.87 -11.58 12.53
N PRO A 65 2.96 -12.93 12.58
CA PRO A 65 3.07 -13.65 13.85
C PRO A 65 4.32 -13.24 14.64
N SER A 66 4.23 -13.10 15.96
CA SER A 66 5.36 -12.65 16.81
C SER A 66 6.61 -13.50 16.65
N LYS A 67 6.45 -14.81 16.41
CA LYS A 67 7.57 -15.71 16.12
C LYS A 67 8.34 -15.26 14.88
N ALA A 68 7.64 -14.83 13.84
CA ALA A 68 8.22 -14.42 12.56
C ALA A 68 8.98 -13.09 12.63
N HIS A 69 8.78 -12.27 13.68
CA HIS A 69 9.42 -10.95 13.80
C HIS A 69 10.95 -11.03 13.91
N CYS A 70 11.47 -12.14 14.44
CA CYS A 70 12.90 -12.35 14.66
C CYS A 70 13.52 -13.36 13.68
N HIS A 71 12.74 -13.93 12.75
CA HIS A 71 13.28 -14.78 11.70
C HIS A 71 13.63 -13.96 10.47
N GLU A 72 14.53 -14.46 9.65
CA GLU A 72 14.91 -13.82 8.40
C GLU A 72 13.71 -13.75 7.44
N ILE A 73 13.60 -12.64 6.72
CA ILE A 73 12.49 -12.38 5.79
C ILE A 73 12.37 -13.49 4.75
N LYS A 74 13.47 -14.12 4.32
CA LYS A 74 13.43 -15.23 3.36
C LYS A 74 12.60 -16.43 3.81
N THR A 75 12.42 -16.62 5.11
CA THR A 75 11.63 -17.72 5.69
C THR A 75 10.13 -17.44 5.78
N LEU A 76 9.72 -16.20 5.51
CA LEU A 76 8.33 -15.78 5.56
C LEU A 76 7.53 -16.32 4.37
N SER A 77 6.25 -16.59 4.60
CA SER A 77 5.32 -16.87 3.52
C SER A 77 5.13 -15.65 2.61
N GLY A 78 4.65 -15.83 1.38
CA GLY A 78 4.38 -14.72 0.46
C GLY A 78 3.47 -13.66 1.06
N GLY A 79 2.39 -14.07 1.76
CA GLY A 79 1.49 -13.14 2.45
C GLY A 79 2.16 -12.39 3.61
N GLN A 80 3.06 -13.05 4.35
CA GLN A 80 3.85 -12.38 5.41
C GLN A 80 4.84 -11.37 4.80
N LYS A 81 5.50 -11.71 3.69
CA LYS A 81 6.35 -10.79 2.94
C LYS A 81 5.56 -9.57 2.45
N ALA A 82 4.37 -9.79 1.88
CA ALA A 82 3.48 -8.71 1.45
C ALA A 82 3.12 -7.76 2.62
N ARG A 83 2.74 -8.31 3.78
CA ARG A 83 2.48 -7.54 5.00
C ARG A 83 3.69 -6.72 5.46
N VAL A 84 4.89 -7.31 5.48
CA VAL A 84 6.15 -6.64 5.85
C VAL A 84 6.50 -5.51 4.87
N ALA A 85 6.35 -5.76 3.56
CA ALA A 85 6.59 -4.76 2.53
C ALA A 85 5.65 -3.56 2.68
N LEU A 86 4.36 -3.81 2.89
CA LEU A 86 3.34 -2.79 3.07
C LEU A 86 3.64 -1.89 4.28
N ILE A 87 3.92 -2.47 5.45
CA ILE A 87 4.21 -1.68 6.64
C ILE A 87 5.53 -0.90 6.51
N GLY A 88 6.53 -1.45 5.79
CA GLY A 88 7.77 -0.76 5.46
C GLY A 88 7.54 0.47 4.58
N THR A 89 6.58 0.41 3.64
CA THR A 89 6.20 1.58 2.83
C THR A 89 5.52 2.67 3.67
N ILE A 90 4.71 2.29 4.65
CA ILE A 90 3.99 3.23 5.52
C ILE A 90 4.95 3.88 6.55
N ILE A 91 5.87 3.11 7.14
CA ILE A 91 6.82 3.60 8.17
C ILE A 91 7.79 4.66 7.66
N LYS A 92 8.06 4.69 6.35
CA LYS A 92 8.81 5.78 5.67
C LYS A 92 8.12 7.15 5.76
N ASN A 93 6.96 7.23 6.40
CA ASN A 93 6.14 8.42 6.58
C ASN A 93 5.95 9.18 5.25
N PRO A 94 5.44 8.51 4.19
CA PRO A 94 5.24 9.18 2.91
C PRO A 94 4.14 10.24 3.02
N HIS A 95 4.21 11.28 2.20
CA HIS A 95 3.11 12.24 2.07
C HIS A 95 2.01 11.69 1.15
N VAL A 96 2.40 10.89 0.16
CA VAL A 96 1.51 10.24 -0.80
C VAL A 96 1.82 8.76 -0.85
N LEU A 97 0.81 7.93 -0.70
CA LEU A 97 0.89 6.48 -0.85
C LEU A 97 0.27 6.10 -2.19
N LEU A 98 1.05 5.40 -3.02
CA LEU A 98 0.61 4.81 -4.28
C LEU A 98 0.47 3.31 -4.07
N LEU A 99 -0.73 2.78 -4.25
CA LEU A 99 -1.06 1.38 -4.04
C LEU A 99 -1.56 0.76 -5.35
N ASP A 100 -0.86 -0.23 -5.85
CA ASP A 100 -1.23 -0.96 -7.07
C ASP A 100 -1.67 -2.38 -6.69
N GLU A 101 -2.98 -2.60 -6.76
CA GLU A 101 -3.66 -3.83 -6.36
C GLU A 101 -3.25 -4.34 -4.97
N PRO A 102 -3.43 -3.53 -3.91
CA PRO A 102 -2.84 -3.81 -2.61
C PRO A 102 -3.48 -5.00 -1.89
N THR A 103 -4.68 -5.42 -2.30
CA THR A 103 -5.41 -6.55 -1.73
C THR A 103 -5.02 -7.90 -2.37
N ASN A 104 -4.23 -7.89 -3.45
CA ASN A 104 -3.82 -9.13 -4.11
C ASN A 104 -2.97 -9.99 -3.17
N HIS A 105 -3.26 -11.30 -3.15
CA HIS A 105 -2.58 -12.30 -2.30
C HIS A 105 -2.73 -12.08 -0.80
N LEU A 106 -3.64 -11.19 -0.38
CA LEU A 106 -3.98 -10.96 1.01
C LEU A 106 -5.23 -11.76 1.40
N ASP A 107 -5.20 -12.35 2.60
CA ASP A 107 -6.40 -12.92 3.21
C ASP A 107 -7.28 -11.81 3.81
N SER A 108 -8.54 -12.14 4.10
CA SER A 108 -9.53 -11.19 4.62
C SER A 108 -9.10 -10.53 5.94
N GLU A 109 -8.35 -11.24 6.79
CA GLU A 109 -7.83 -10.66 8.04
C GLU A 109 -6.81 -9.55 7.75
N THR A 110 -5.90 -9.77 6.79
CA THR A 110 -4.93 -8.75 6.39
C THR A 110 -5.60 -7.54 5.75
N ILE A 111 -6.62 -7.80 4.92
CA ILE A 111 -7.36 -6.73 4.23
C ILE A 111 -7.95 -5.78 5.27
N ASN A 112 -8.62 -6.29 6.30
CA ASN A 112 -9.20 -5.47 7.37
C ASN A 112 -8.15 -4.63 8.11
N VAL A 113 -6.95 -5.17 8.33
CA VAL A 113 -5.87 -4.38 8.94
C VAL A 113 -5.38 -3.29 7.99
N LEU A 114 -5.19 -3.63 6.72
CA LEU A 114 -4.78 -2.66 5.71
C LEU A 114 -5.81 -1.53 5.62
N GLU A 115 -7.11 -1.83 5.57
CA GLU A 115 -8.19 -0.83 5.61
C GLU A 115 -8.06 0.10 6.82
N SER A 116 -7.87 -0.48 8.01
CA SER A 116 -7.70 0.28 9.25
C SER A 116 -6.46 1.19 9.22
N ALA A 117 -5.36 0.71 8.64
CA ALA A 117 -4.12 1.46 8.50
C ALA A 117 -4.27 2.62 7.50
N LEU A 118 -4.93 2.38 6.37
CA LEU A 118 -5.20 3.39 5.35
C LEU A 118 -6.17 4.46 5.84
N ASN A 119 -7.23 4.07 6.56
CA ASN A 119 -8.15 5.02 7.20
C ASN A 119 -7.47 5.89 8.27
N SER A 120 -6.39 5.40 8.89
CA SER A 120 -5.59 6.15 9.87
C SER A 120 -4.46 6.99 9.24
N PHE A 121 -4.21 6.82 7.94
CA PHE A 121 -3.12 7.50 7.25
C PHE A 121 -3.47 8.97 6.99
N LYS A 122 -2.58 9.88 7.43
CA LYS A 122 -2.81 11.33 7.33
C LYS A 122 -2.38 11.95 6.00
N GLY A 123 -1.76 11.17 5.12
CA GLY A 123 -1.35 11.62 3.79
C GLY A 123 -2.43 11.38 2.73
N SER A 124 -2.07 11.56 1.46
CA SER A 124 -2.96 11.24 0.34
C SER A 124 -2.71 9.80 -0.13
N ILE A 125 -3.78 9.09 -0.49
CA ILE A 125 -3.70 7.75 -1.05
C ILE A 125 -4.20 7.81 -2.49
N ILE A 126 -3.43 7.22 -3.40
CA ILE A 126 -3.88 6.91 -4.76
C ILE A 126 -3.78 5.40 -4.89
N MET A 127 -4.88 4.76 -5.25
CA MET A 127 -4.97 3.32 -5.29
C MET A 127 -5.62 2.83 -6.58
N ILE A 128 -5.12 1.71 -7.06
CA ILE A 128 -5.72 0.89 -8.11
C ILE A 128 -6.18 -0.40 -7.43
N THR A 129 -7.46 -0.74 -7.56
CA THR A 129 -8.02 -1.97 -7.01
C THR A 129 -9.28 -2.37 -7.78
N HIS A 130 -9.53 -3.67 -7.87
CA HIS A 130 -10.80 -4.25 -8.33
C HIS A 130 -11.69 -4.74 -7.17
N ASN A 131 -11.27 -4.54 -5.92
CA ASN A 131 -12.00 -5.01 -4.74
C ASN A 131 -13.05 -3.97 -4.29
N LEU A 132 -14.32 -4.25 -4.61
CA LEU A 132 -15.45 -3.36 -4.29
C LEU A 132 -15.63 -3.12 -2.78
N SER A 133 -15.55 -4.19 -1.97
CA SER A 133 -15.68 -4.07 -0.52
C SER A 133 -14.58 -3.17 0.07
N PHE A 134 -13.38 -3.24 -0.48
CA PHE A 134 -12.26 -2.40 -0.05
C PHE A 134 -12.46 -0.92 -0.42
N ILE A 135 -13.05 -0.65 -1.59
CA ILE A 135 -13.40 0.73 -2.02
C ILE A 135 -14.46 1.33 -1.09
N GLU A 136 -15.50 0.55 -0.78
CA GLU A 136 -16.60 0.95 0.08
C GLU A 136 -16.11 1.31 1.49
N ASN A 137 -15.20 0.51 2.05
CA ASN A 137 -14.68 0.66 3.41
C ASN A 137 -13.73 1.86 3.61
N LEU A 138 -13.17 2.43 2.54
CA LEU A 138 -12.17 3.51 2.63
C LEU A 138 -12.74 4.92 2.43
N ASN A 139 -14.03 5.06 2.14
CA ASN A 139 -14.70 6.34 1.88
C ASN A 139 -13.88 7.27 0.95
N THR A 140 -13.52 6.74 -0.23
CA THR A 140 -12.61 7.40 -1.19
C THR A 140 -13.37 8.03 -2.35
N CYS A 141 -12.73 8.99 -3.04
CA CYS A 141 -13.20 9.42 -4.35
C CYS A 141 -12.84 8.37 -5.40
N ILE A 142 -13.82 7.97 -6.20
CA ILE A 142 -13.62 6.99 -7.28
C ILE A 142 -13.38 7.73 -8.59
N TYR A 143 -12.38 7.27 -9.34
CA TYR A 143 -12.11 7.72 -10.70
C TYR A 143 -12.05 6.52 -11.63
N GLN A 144 -12.71 6.63 -12.78
CA GLN A 144 -12.67 5.63 -13.84
C GLN A 144 -11.87 6.15 -15.03
N LEU A 145 -11.11 5.27 -15.67
CA LEU A 145 -10.37 5.58 -16.89
C LEU A 145 -11.15 5.07 -18.11
N ILE A 146 -11.87 5.97 -18.80
CA ILE A 146 -12.67 5.64 -19.98
C ILE A 146 -12.10 6.38 -21.19
N ASN A 147 -11.79 5.65 -22.26
CA ASN A 147 -11.28 6.20 -23.52
C ASN A 147 -10.08 7.16 -23.32
N GLY A 148 -9.19 6.83 -22.39
CA GLY A 148 -8.00 7.63 -22.08
C GLY A 148 -8.25 8.87 -21.22
N LYS A 149 -9.46 9.06 -20.67
CA LYS A 149 -9.80 10.16 -19.76
C LYS A 149 -10.16 9.63 -18.37
N LEU A 150 -9.66 10.30 -17.34
CA LEU A 150 -10.06 10.06 -15.96
C LEU A 150 -11.32 10.87 -15.65
N GLU A 151 -12.37 10.20 -15.26
CA GLU A 151 -13.65 10.79 -14.89
C GLU A 151 -13.99 10.40 -13.46
N LYS A 152 -14.45 11.37 -12.66
CA LYS A 152 -14.88 11.13 -11.28
C LYS A 152 -16.27 10.49 -11.29
N THR A 153 -16.48 9.45 -10.48
CA THR A 153 -17.77 8.75 -10.34
C THR A 153 -18.08 8.46 -8.87
N SER A 154 -19.30 8.02 -8.60
CA SER A 154 -19.72 7.51 -7.28
C SER A 154 -19.60 5.98 -7.20
N TYR A 155 -19.68 5.42 -5.99
CA TYR A 155 -19.66 3.97 -5.80
C TYR A 155 -20.84 3.29 -6.47
N ASP A 156 -22.04 3.86 -6.33
CA ASP A 156 -23.28 3.32 -6.90
C ASP A 156 -23.21 3.27 -8.43
N GLU A 157 -22.78 4.38 -9.06
CA GLU A 157 -22.59 4.45 -10.52
C GLU A 157 -21.55 3.45 -11.03
N TYR A 158 -20.42 3.32 -10.32
CA TYR A 158 -19.38 2.36 -10.67
C TYR A 158 -19.87 0.91 -10.53
N TYR A 159 -20.63 0.61 -9.47
CA TYR A 159 -21.19 -0.72 -9.23
C TYR A 159 -22.19 -1.11 -10.31
N GLU A 160 -23.09 -0.20 -10.71
CA GLU A 160 -24.05 -0.44 -11.80
C GLU A 160 -23.34 -0.71 -13.14
N LEU A 161 -22.27 0.03 -13.43
CA LEU A 161 -21.49 -0.16 -14.65
C LEU A 161 -20.88 -1.57 -14.73
N ILE A 162 -20.26 -2.04 -13.63
CA ILE A 162 -19.73 -3.41 -13.56
C ILE A 162 -20.85 -4.44 -13.65
N ALA A 163 -21.97 -4.24 -12.95
CA ALA A 163 -23.09 -5.16 -12.94
C ALA A 163 -23.77 -5.33 -14.31
N THR A 164 -23.72 -4.28 -15.14
CA THR A 164 -24.29 -4.28 -16.50
C THR A 164 -23.32 -4.78 -17.57
N GLY A 165 -22.05 -5.01 -17.22
CA GLY A 165 -21.03 -5.61 -18.11
C GLY A 165 -20.63 -4.71 -19.28
N MET A 166 -20.80 -3.39 -19.15
CA MET A 166 -20.39 -2.39 -20.13
C MET A 166 -18.96 -1.90 -19.89
#